data_AF-A0A2W1BNG2-F1
#
_entry.id   AF-A0A2W1BNG2-F1
#
_cell.length_a   1.000
_cell.length_b   1.000
_cell.length_c   1.000
_cell.angle_alpha   90.00
_cell.angle_beta   90.00
_cell.angle_gamma   90.00
#
_symmetry.space_group_name_H-M   'P 1'
#
loop_
_entity.id
_entity.type
_entity.pdbx_description
1 polymer ?
#
loop_
_entity_poly.entity_id
_entity_poly.type
_entity_poly.pdbx_seq_one_letter_code
_entity_poly.pdbx_strand_id
1 'polypeptide(L)'
;MMKYTCVALFFCCVLFCAGYHLDSRCSDKNEVYTHYKKDCPPDTCISLVAKIKCNDSEPYKKGCVCNSGYLRQDKNSPCIPFCMCEEMIHSEYCVSYEH
;
A
#
# COMPACT_ATOMS: atom_id res chain seq x y z
N MET A 1 50.54 -0.92 20.28
CA MET A 1 49.55 -0.17 19.46
C MET A 1 48.33 -1.06 19.29
N MET A 2 47.38 -0.96 20.22
CA MET A 2 46.21 -1.83 20.30
C MET A 2 45.08 -0.95 20.82
N LYS A 3 44.17 -0.48 19.96
CA LYS A 3 43.01 0.32 20.39
C LYS A 3 41.88 0.54 19.37
N TYR A 4 42.01 0.22 18.08
CA TYR A 4 41.00 0.64 17.08
C TYR A 4 40.18 -0.48 16.42
N THR A 5 40.46 -1.75 16.72
CA THR A 5 39.73 -2.88 16.08
C THR A 5 38.40 -3.22 16.76
N CYS A 6 38.23 -2.93 18.06
CA CYS A 6 36.97 -3.20 18.79
C CYS A 6 35.87 -2.15 18.55
N VAL A 7 36.23 -0.91 18.21
CA VAL A 7 35.25 0.20 18.08
C VAL A 7 34.47 0.10 16.77
N ALA A 8 35.10 -0.40 15.69
CA ALA A 8 34.45 -0.56 14.39
C ALA A 8 33.38 -1.68 14.37
N LEU A 9 33.59 -2.75 15.15
CA LEU A 9 32.64 -3.87 15.22
C LEU A 9 31.37 -3.50 15.99
N PHE A 10 31.47 -2.70 17.04
CA PHE A 10 30.29 -2.20 17.75
C PHE A 10 29.46 -1.26 16.89
N PHE A 11 30.08 -0.30 16.19
CA PHE A 11 29.36 0.66 15.34
C PHE A 11 28.65 0.02 14.16
N CYS A 12 29.20 -1.06 13.60
CA CYS A 12 28.53 -1.82 12.55
C CYS A 12 27.27 -2.53 13.08
N CYS A 13 27.31 -3.08 14.30
CA CYS A 13 26.14 -3.66 14.93
C CYS A 13 25.06 -2.63 15.28
N VAL A 14 25.42 -1.43 15.77
CA VAL A 14 24.39 -0.42 16.12
C VAL A 14 23.73 0.18 14.87
N LEU A 15 24.46 0.34 13.76
CA LEU A 15 23.91 0.84 12.49
C LEU A 15 23.08 -0.22 11.75
N PHE A 16 23.41 -1.51 11.87
CA PHE A 16 22.59 -2.57 11.28
C PHE A 16 21.30 -2.82 12.09
N CYS A 17 21.29 -2.63 13.41
CA CYS A 17 20.11 -2.93 14.24
C CYS A 17 18.94 -1.95 14.13
N ALA A 18 19.15 -0.73 13.61
CA ALA A 18 18.08 0.26 13.45
C ALA A 18 17.31 0.14 12.12
N GLY A 19 17.74 -0.76 11.22
CA GLY A 19 17.24 -0.81 9.83
C GLY A 19 16.16 -1.85 9.53
N TYR A 20 15.69 -2.61 10.52
CA TYR A 20 14.70 -3.67 10.29
C TYR A 20 13.51 -3.57 11.25
N HIS A 21 12.88 -2.41 11.30
CA HIS A 21 11.43 -2.40 11.47
C HIS A 21 10.80 -2.78 10.12
N LEU A 22 10.89 -4.05 9.74
CA LEU A 22 9.88 -4.66 8.86
C LEU A 22 8.63 -4.85 9.72
N ASP A 23 8.10 -3.73 10.22
CA ASP A 23 6.86 -3.73 10.94
C ASP A 23 5.82 -4.26 9.96
N SER A 24 4.91 -5.08 10.45
CA SER A 24 3.82 -5.69 9.69
C SER A 24 2.75 -4.66 9.30
N ARG A 25 3.18 -3.43 9.07
CA ARG A 25 2.40 -2.22 8.87
C ARG A 25 2.69 -1.70 7.48
N CYS A 26 1.63 -1.42 6.76
CA CYS A 26 1.69 -0.81 5.45
C CYS A 26 2.39 0.53 5.52
N SER A 27 3.14 0.87 4.47
CA SER A 27 3.93 2.10 4.41
C SER A 27 3.08 3.35 4.17
N ASP A 28 1.90 3.19 3.57
CA ASP A 28 0.99 4.29 3.25
C ASP A 28 -0.08 4.46 4.33
N LYS A 29 -0.44 5.73 4.60
CA LYS A 29 -1.42 6.10 5.64
C LYS A 29 -2.85 5.64 5.34
N ASN A 30 -3.17 5.40 4.08
CA ASN A 30 -4.48 4.96 3.60
C ASN A 30 -4.50 3.47 3.27
N GLU A 31 -3.52 2.71 3.77
CA GLU A 31 -3.46 1.25 3.65
C GLU A 31 -3.68 0.56 4.99
N VAL A 32 -4.25 -0.64 4.92
CA VAL A 32 -4.41 -1.54 6.06
C VAL A 32 -3.82 -2.90 5.72
N TYR A 33 -3.08 -3.47 6.67
CA TYR A 33 -2.56 -4.83 6.54
C TYR A 33 -3.68 -5.83 6.85
N THR A 34 -3.87 -6.80 5.96
CA THR A 34 -4.90 -7.83 6.10
C THR A 34 -4.39 -9.22 5.73
N HIS A 35 -5.00 -10.25 6.31
CA HIS A 35 -4.81 -11.64 5.91
C HIS A 35 -5.80 -12.11 4.82
N TYR A 36 -6.72 -11.23 4.42
CA TYR A 36 -7.82 -11.53 3.49
C TYR A 36 -7.71 -10.75 2.19
N LYS A 37 -6.49 -10.39 1.76
CA LYS A 37 -6.28 -9.71 0.48
C LYS A 37 -6.67 -10.65 -0.67
N LYS A 38 -7.46 -10.13 -1.61
CA LYS A 38 -7.69 -10.73 -2.93
C LYS A 38 -7.03 -9.82 -3.97
N ASP A 39 -6.57 -10.37 -5.09
CA ASP A 39 -6.04 -9.56 -6.19
C ASP A 39 -7.14 -9.07 -7.15
N CYS A 40 -8.35 -9.65 -7.03
CA CYS A 40 -9.51 -9.27 -7.84
C CYS A 40 -10.75 -8.92 -6.98
N PRO A 41 -11.44 -7.79 -7.27
CA PRO A 41 -11.02 -6.73 -8.18
C PRO A 41 -9.73 -6.05 -7.68
N PRO A 42 -8.90 -5.50 -8.58
CA PRO A 42 -7.66 -4.85 -8.18
C PRO A 42 -7.97 -3.60 -7.34
N ASP A 43 -7.07 -3.27 -6.43
CA ASP A 43 -7.13 -2.04 -5.61
C ASP A 43 -6.67 -0.80 -6.40
N THR A 44 -6.78 -0.82 -7.73
CA THR A 44 -6.43 0.29 -8.62
C THR A 44 -7.66 0.96 -9.21
N CYS A 45 -7.51 2.23 -9.64
CA CYS A 45 -8.59 3.06 -10.18
C CYS A 45 -9.29 2.44 -11.41
N ILE A 46 -8.59 1.61 -12.18
CA ILE A 46 -9.16 0.86 -13.31
C ILE A 46 -10.36 0.00 -12.89
N SER A 47 -10.43 -0.44 -11.63
CA SER A 47 -11.55 -1.23 -11.09
C SER A 47 -12.90 -0.50 -11.11
N LEU A 48 -12.89 0.84 -11.20
CA LEU A 48 -14.08 1.66 -11.23
C LEU A 48 -14.78 1.63 -12.60
N VAL A 49 -14.01 1.46 -13.68
CA VAL A 49 -14.52 1.55 -15.06
C VAL A 49 -14.47 0.22 -15.81
N ALA A 50 -13.56 -0.68 -15.44
CA ALA A 50 -13.39 -1.94 -16.12
C ALA A 50 -14.37 -3.00 -15.60
N LYS A 51 -15.01 -3.71 -16.54
CA LYS A 51 -15.77 -4.93 -16.22
C LYS A 51 -14.79 -6.11 -16.05
N ILE A 52 -14.33 -6.32 -14.84
CA ILE A 52 -13.37 -7.38 -14.49
C ILE A 52 -14.14 -8.62 -14.03
N LYS A 53 -13.86 -9.76 -14.66
CA LYS A 53 -14.38 -11.06 -14.21
C LYS A 53 -13.43 -11.65 -13.18
N CYS A 54 -13.84 -11.65 -11.91
CA CYS A 54 -13.08 -12.27 -10.84
C CYS A 54 -13.40 -13.76 -10.71
N ASN A 55 -12.41 -14.52 -10.24
CA ASN A 55 -12.61 -15.90 -9.82
C ASN A 55 -12.96 -15.92 -8.33
N ASP A 56 -14.18 -16.34 -8.00
CA ASP A 56 -14.66 -16.37 -6.60
C ASP A 56 -13.86 -17.34 -5.72
N SER A 57 -13.19 -18.33 -6.34
CA SER A 57 -12.35 -19.33 -5.68
C SER A 57 -10.89 -18.86 -5.49
N GLU A 58 -10.56 -17.60 -5.75
CA GLU A 58 -9.22 -17.07 -5.51
C GLU A 58 -8.85 -17.20 -4.02
N PRO A 59 -7.69 -17.80 -3.69
CA PRO A 59 -7.24 -17.93 -2.31
C PRO A 59 -6.87 -16.57 -1.73
N TYR A 60 -7.16 -16.39 -0.44
CA TYR A 60 -6.73 -15.20 0.30
C TYR A 60 -5.21 -15.13 0.44
N LYS A 61 -4.70 -13.91 0.36
CA LYS A 61 -3.29 -13.56 0.57
C LYS A 61 -3.14 -12.60 1.73
N LYS A 62 -1.93 -12.55 2.28
CA LYS A 62 -1.55 -11.53 3.26
C LYS A 62 -0.95 -10.34 2.53
N GLY A 63 -1.29 -9.13 2.93
CA GLY A 63 -0.69 -7.92 2.37
C GLY A 63 -1.47 -6.65 2.68
N CYS A 64 -0.99 -5.56 2.10
CA CYS A 64 -1.60 -4.25 2.20
C CYS A 64 -2.67 -4.06 1.14
N VAL A 65 -3.79 -3.47 1.56
CA VAL A 65 -4.92 -3.05 0.72
C VAL A 65 -5.28 -1.61 1.07
N CYS A 66 -5.80 -0.85 0.10
CA CYS A 66 -6.33 0.47 0.39
C CYS A 66 -7.54 0.38 1.33
N ASN A 67 -7.68 1.37 2.21
CA ASN A 67 -8.88 1.56 3.01
C ASN A 67 -10.11 1.79 2.11
N SER A 68 -11.30 1.50 2.63
CA SER A 68 -12.55 1.78 1.92
C SER A 68 -12.63 3.25 1.50
N GLY A 69 -12.99 3.50 0.25
CA GLY A 69 -12.99 4.86 -0.32
C GLY A 69 -11.66 5.30 -0.94
N TYR A 70 -10.62 4.46 -0.88
CA TYR A 70 -9.32 4.72 -1.47
C TYR A 70 -8.93 3.64 -2.48
N LEU A 71 -8.23 4.05 -3.54
CA LEU A 71 -7.68 3.19 -4.58
C LEU A 71 -6.31 3.72 -4.98
N ARG A 72 -5.50 2.89 -5.63
CA ARG A 72 -4.24 3.31 -6.24
C ARG A 72 -4.48 3.78 -7.66
N GLN A 73 -3.79 4.81 -8.14
CA GLN A 73 -3.82 5.10 -9.57
C GLN A 73 -3.23 3.92 -10.36
N ASP A 74 -2.04 3.46 -9.93
CA ASP A 74 -1.33 2.30 -10.46
C ASP A 74 -0.87 1.36 -9.34
N LYS A 75 -0.49 0.12 -9.69
CA LYS A 75 -0.12 -0.95 -8.76
C LYS A 75 0.87 -0.57 -7.64
N ASN A 76 1.77 0.39 -7.89
CA ASN A 76 2.80 0.82 -6.95
C ASN A 76 2.60 2.25 -6.43
N SER A 77 1.52 2.91 -6.81
CA SER A 77 1.19 4.26 -6.35
C SER A 77 0.52 4.22 -4.97
N PRO A 78 0.57 5.31 -4.19
CA PRO A 78 -0.12 5.40 -2.90
C PRO A 78 -1.65 5.28 -3.05
N CYS A 79 -2.33 4.97 -1.96
CA CYS A 79 -3.79 4.94 -1.93
C CYS A 79 -4.35 6.37 -1.84
N ILE A 80 -5.06 6.78 -2.90
CA ILE A 80 -5.71 8.08 -3.04
C ILE A 80 -7.23 7.92 -2.91
N PRO A 81 -7.98 8.95 -2.47
CA PRO A 81 -9.44 8.92 -2.52
C PRO A 81 -9.91 8.59 -3.94
N PHE A 82 -10.92 7.73 -4.12
CA PHE A 82 -11.32 7.31 -5.47
C PHE A 82 -11.79 8.46 -6.36
N CYS A 83 -12.22 9.60 -5.79
CA CYS A 83 -12.55 10.79 -6.56
C CYS A 83 -11.34 11.51 -7.16
N MET A 84 -10.12 11.19 -6.70
CA MET A 84 -8.87 11.63 -7.31
C MET A 84 -8.37 10.68 -8.41
N CYS A 85 -9.04 9.55 -8.63
CA CYS A 85 -8.77 8.69 -9.79
C CYS A 85 -9.11 9.43 -11.07
N GLU A 86 -8.22 9.42 -12.06
CA GLU A 86 -8.45 10.03 -13.38
C GLU A 86 -9.76 9.59 -14.04
N GLU A 87 -10.15 8.34 -13.79
CA GLU A 87 -11.36 7.69 -14.26
C GLU A 87 -12.66 8.29 -13.68
N MET A 88 -12.59 9.04 -12.57
CA MET A 88 -13.73 9.58 -11.84
C MET A 88 -13.78 11.11 -11.73
N ILE A 89 -12.74 11.83 -12.16
CA ILE A 89 -12.64 13.31 -11.98
C ILE A 89 -13.89 14.06 -12.49
N HIS A 90 -14.54 13.55 -13.55
CA HIS A 90 -15.72 14.18 -14.15
C HIS A 90 -17.05 13.54 -13.72
N SER A 91 -17.03 12.64 -12.74
CA SER A 91 -18.25 12.01 -12.23
C SER A 91 -19.03 13.01 -11.38
N GLU A 92 -20.32 13.20 -11.69
CA GLU A 92 -21.24 14.04 -10.88
C GLU A 92 -21.23 13.65 -9.40
N TYR A 93 -21.03 12.36 -9.12
CA TYR A 93 -20.83 11.86 -7.77
C TYR A 93 -19.68 12.61 -7.09
N CYS A 94 -18.49 12.62 -7.67
CA CYS A 94 -17.30 13.22 -7.05
C CYS A 94 -17.36 14.75 -6.96
N VAL A 95 -18.03 15.40 -7.91
CA VAL A 95 -18.26 16.85 -7.88
C VAL A 95 -19.16 17.26 -6.69
N SER A 96 -20.09 16.39 -6.28
CA SER A 96 -21.00 16.68 -5.16
C SER A 96 -20.38 16.53 -3.76
N TYR A 97 -19.22 15.87 -3.62
CA TYR A 97 -18.52 15.69 -2.33
C TYR A 97 -17.50 16.78 -2.01
N GLU A 98 -17.25 17.72 -2.92
CA GLU A 98 -16.38 18.88 -2.68
C GLU A 98 -17.12 20.10 -2.06
N HIS A 99 -18.42 19.98 -1.76
CA HIS A 99 -19.27 21.05 -1.20
C HIS A 99 -19.66 20.84 0.27
#